data_AF-A0A9W4SUL2-F1
#
_entry.id   AF-A0A9W4SUL2-F1
#
_cell.length_a   1.000
_cell.length_b   1.000
_cell.length_c   1.000
_cell.angle_alpha   90.00
_cell.angle_beta   90.00
_cell.angle_gamma   90.00
#
_symmetry.space_group_name_H-M   'P 1'
#
loop_
_entity.id
_entity.type
_entity.pdbx_description
1 polymer ?
#
loop_
_entity_poly.entity_id
_entity_poly.type
_entity_poly.pdbx_seq_one_letter_code
_entity_poly.pdbx_strand_id
1 'polypeptide(L)'
;MTSAVVRGRTFELEIVVKLRKVGIECMHTGGRGDGGIDIRGRIAGIPYVIQCKNWRRKIYPDTIRSLEGVLTRQPNGTIGVVVAPLKGKFTSGVIETSRTSFVSGFSRCQMDVGQKSKQNRAPSPQEAKRSYTYDDILRLNSIENCLIDMQRSRDDIMSNIGQILEKEKSKLVLQREKSSSSLRLSRYYAEIVDKSKALEEDRRRITSLRENIRSRRVALEEAKKRYQTGNGYLEESQKILERDRESLSSTTSKLCVRQRELVADLLTIYPIDPIDAKTFSFKILGVPLPNSVFTGCDDEQVATALGFTCHLTYMLAYYLCVPIRFPMIPMSSRSTIRDPISASLGESRQFPLHAKGVDGYRFEYAVFLLNKNIEQLMNSQGINVLDLRNTLPNLKYLILSLSSGQSSNPRKIIPHNCAIPRNTNNAIASTSNLDHLLEEEEREENLLSFSKSPNTSNSIRPIDSSKRSRNVINTLQKSTIGSHQKSSQGFELGVT
;
A
#
# COMPACT_ATOMS: atom_id res chain seq x y z
N MET A 1 10.00 -0.83 5.35
CA MET A 1 10.02 0.49 6.02
C MET A 1 9.74 1.58 4.99
N THR A 2 8.71 2.42 5.14
CA THR A 2 8.43 3.50 4.18
C THR A 2 9.55 4.55 4.17
N SER A 3 10.11 4.88 2.99
CA SER A 3 11.10 5.95 2.81
C SER A 3 10.63 7.29 3.40
N ALA A 4 11.55 8.09 3.93
CA ALA A 4 11.26 9.41 4.50
C ALA A 4 10.55 10.35 3.51
N VAL A 5 10.86 10.21 2.21
CA VAL A 5 10.22 10.97 1.11
C VAL A 5 8.75 10.56 0.97
N VAL A 6 8.47 9.26 1.00
CA VAL A 6 7.10 8.74 0.93
C VAL A 6 6.30 9.23 2.14
N ARG A 7 6.87 9.17 3.35
CA ARG A 7 6.22 9.64 4.58
C ARG A 7 5.93 11.15 4.58
N GLY A 8 6.79 11.96 3.95
CA GLY A 8 6.57 13.40 3.75
C GLY A 8 5.39 13.65 2.82
N ARG A 9 5.42 13.04 1.63
CA ARG A 9 4.38 13.20 0.61
C ARG A 9 3.01 12.70 1.07
N THR A 10 2.94 11.58 1.78
CA THR A 10 1.69 11.08 2.36
C THR A 10 1.12 12.06 3.38
N PHE A 11 1.96 12.71 4.19
CA PHE A 11 1.53 13.72 5.16
C PHE A 11 0.99 14.98 4.47
N GLU A 12 1.64 15.47 3.43
CA GLU A 12 1.16 16.61 2.65
C GLU A 12 -0.23 16.35 2.03
N LEU A 13 -0.42 15.17 1.42
CA LEU A 13 -1.70 14.77 0.84
C LEU A 13 -2.80 14.63 1.91
N GLU A 14 -2.46 14.12 3.10
CA GLU A 14 -3.40 14.04 4.22
C GLU A 14 -3.89 15.43 4.67
N ILE A 15 -3.01 16.43 4.69
CA ILE A 15 -3.37 17.81 5.02
C ILE A 15 -4.29 18.40 3.94
N VAL A 16 -4.02 18.15 2.65
CA VAL A 16 -4.91 18.58 1.55
C VAL A 16 -6.32 18.00 1.72
N VAL A 17 -6.43 16.69 2.02
CA VAL A 17 -7.72 16.04 2.26
C VAL A 17 -8.43 16.66 3.47
N LYS A 18 -7.71 16.95 4.56
CA LYS A 18 -8.28 17.58 5.75
C LYS A 18 -8.78 19.00 5.47
N LEU A 19 -8.01 19.81 4.75
CA LEU A 19 -8.40 21.18 4.40
C LEU A 19 -9.63 21.20 3.49
N ARG A 20 -9.67 20.34 2.47
CA ARG A 20 -10.84 20.21 1.58
C ARG A 20 -12.09 19.73 2.31
N LYS A 21 -11.95 18.83 3.31
CA LYS A 21 -13.06 18.40 4.17
C LYS A 21 -13.67 19.55 4.98
N VAL A 22 -12.87 20.58 5.31
CA VAL A 22 -13.30 21.79 6.02
C VAL A 22 -13.80 22.87 5.04
N GLY A 23 -13.85 22.58 3.74
CA GLY A 23 -14.32 23.50 2.71
C GLY A 23 -13.28 24.54 2.28
N ILE A 24 -12.00 24.30 2.59
CA ILE A 24 -10.90 25.19 2.18
C ILE A 24 -10.35 24.69 0.84
N GLU A 25 -10.40 25.54 -0.18
CA GLU A 25 -9.88 25.24 -1.51
C GLU A 25 -8.35 25.26 -1.52
N CYS A 26 -7.73 24.14 -1.86
CA CYS A 26 -6.28 23.98 -1.83
C CYS A 26 -5.75 22.98 -2.86
N MET A 27 -4.52 23.21 -3.32
CA MET A 27 -3.79 22.39 -4.28
C MET A 27 -2.42 22.01 -3.72
N HIS A 28 -2.06 20.72 -3.85
CA HIS A 28 -0.73 20.21 -3.53
C HIS A 28 0.26 20.65 -4.61
N THR A 29 1.42 21.17 -4.21
CA THR A 29 2.48 21.63 -5.12
C THR A 29 3.83 20.96 -4.87
N GLY A 30 3.89 19.98 -3.96
CA GLY A 30 5.15 19.41 -3.47
C GLY A 30 5.95 18.63 -4.52
N GLY A 31 7.20 19.06 -4.75
CA GLY A 31 8.14 18.48 -5.72
C GLY A 31 9.57 19.05 -5.58
N ARG A 32 10.58 18.39 -6.16
CA ARG A 32 11.97 18.93 -6.14
C ARG A 32 11.99 20.30 -6.83
N GLY A 33 12.24 21.37 -6.08
CA GLY A 33 12.37 22.74 -6.59
C GLY A 33 11.18 23.68 -6.30
N ASP A 34 10.22 23.28 -5.45
CA ASP A 34 9.01 24.05 -5.10
C ASP A 34 9.23 25.33 -4.27
N GLY A 35 10.48 25.67 -3.97
CA GLY A 35 10.82 26.84 -3.16
C GLY A 35 10.34 26.74 -1.71
N GLY A 36 10.04 25.53 -1.22
CA GLY A 36 9.62 25.26 0.15
C GLY A 36 8.12 25.40 0.42
N ILE A 37 7.28 25.35 -0.61
CA ILE A 37 5.81 25.45 -0.52
C ILE A 37 5.17 24.11 -0.90
N ASP A 38 4.54 23.46 0.07
CA ASP A 38 3.95 22.13 -0.11
C ASP A 38 2.49 22.20 -0.58
N ILE A 39 1.75 23.23 -0.13
CA ILE A 39 0.33 23.44 -0.48
C ILE A 39 0.06 24.92 -0.72
N ARG A 40 -0.77 25.24 -1.71
CA ARG A 40 -1.28 26.59 -1.98
C ARG A 40 -2.80 26.61 -1.99
N GLY A 41 -3.41 27.74 -1.67
CA GLY A 41 -4.86 27.91 -1.78
C GLY A 41 -5.30 29.36 -1.62
N ARG A 42 -6.63 29.56 -1.61
CA ARG A 42 -7.27 30.84 -1.26
C ARG A 42 -8.36 30.62 -0.24
N ILE A 43 -8.42 31.50 0.76
CA ILE A 43 -9.54 31.58 1.71
C ILE A 43 -10.14 32.97 1.57
N ALA A 44 -11.42 33.06 1.20
CA ALA A 44 -12.15 34.32 1.04
C ALA A 44 -11.40 35.37 0.17
N GLY A 45 -10.73 34.91 -0.90
CA GLY A 45 -9.96 35.76 -1.81
C GLY A 45 -8.51 36.04 -1.38
N ILE A 46 -8.11 35.71 -0.14
CA ILE A 46 -6.76 35.91 0.38
C ILE A 46 -5.90 34.68 0.02
N PRO A 47 -4.77 34.85 -0.70
CA PRO A 47 -3.86 33.75 -0.98
C PRO A 47 -3.20 33.24 0.29
N TYR A 48 -3.00 31.93 0.40
CA TYR A 48 -2.20 31.33 1.47
C TYR A 48 -1.29 30.23 0.94
N VAL A 49 -0.17 30.04 1.65
CA VAL A 49 0.82 29.00 1.37
C VAL A 49 1.09 28.20 2.65
N ILE A 50 1.25 26.89 2.51
CA ILE A 50 1.51 25.99 3.63
C ILE A 50 2.84 25.29 3.43
N GLN A 51 3.62 25.24 4.51
CA GLN A 51 4.78 24.40 4.64
C GLN A 51 4.53 23.28 5.67
N CYS A 52 4.58 22.04 5.22
CA CYS A 52 4.39 20.82 6.00
C CYS A 52 5.74 20.32 6.53
N LYS A 53 5.89 20.21 7.85
CA LYS A 53 7.09 19.65 8.49
C LYS A 53 6.75 18.36 9.25
N ASN A 54 6.86 17.23 8.56
CA ASN A 54 6.70 15.89 9.17
C ASN A 54 7.99 15.41 9.88
N TRP A 55 8.54 16.24 10.78
CA TRP A 55 9.78 15.94 11.49
C TRP A 55 9.53 15.16 12.80
N ARG A 56 10.50 14.31 13.18
CA ARG A 56 10.54 13.65 14.50
C ARG A 56 11.03 14.60 15.60
N ARG A 57 11.87 15.58 15.25
CA ARG A 57 12.39 16.63 16.15
C ARG A 57 11.39 17.78 16.35
N LYS A 58 11.62 18.59 17.39
CA LYS A 58 10.89 19.85 17.62
C LYS A 58 11.15 20.85 16.49
N ILE A 59 10.19 21.73 16.26
CA ILE A 59 10.26 22.84 15.31
C ILE A 59 10.79 24.07 16.06
N TYR A 60 11.74 24.76 15.44
CA TYR A 60 12.45 25.91 16.00
C TYR A 60 12.17 27.18 15.17
N PRO A 61 12.43 28.38 15.73
CA PRO A 61 12.14 29.67 15.10
C PRO A 61 12.66 29.83 13.66
N ASP A 62 13.75 29.15 13.31
CA ASP A 62 14.33 29.16 11.96
C ASP A 62 13.33 28.68 10.88
N THR A 63 12.37 27.83 11.25
CA THR A 63 11.32 27.38 10.32
C THR A 63 10.37 28.53 9.95
N ILE A 64 10.08 29.43 10.90
CA ILE A 64 9.27 30.62 10.65
C ILE A 64 10.04 31.62 9.81
N ARG A 65 11.32 31.89 10.13
CA ARG A 65 12.18 32.76 9.32
C ARG A 65 12.35 32.25 7.89
N SER A 66 12.47 30.94 7.73
CA SER A 66 12.51 30.30 6.40
C SER A 66 11.20 30.54 5.64
N LEU A 67 10.04 30.44 6.30
CA LEU A 67 8.74 30.72 5.69
C LEU A 67 8.56 32.21 5.37
N GLU A 68 9.04 33.13 6.21
CA GLU A 68 9.06 34.57 5.91
C GLU A 68 9.83 34.84 4.62
N GLY A 69 11.00 34.22 4.45
CA GLY A 69 11.78 34.28 3.22
C GLY A 69 11.09 33.64 2.00
N VAL A 70 10.08 32.79 2.20
CA VAL A 70 9.22 32.27 1.11
C VAL A 70 8.10 33.27 0.79
N LEU A 71 7.52 33.91 1.81
CA LEU A 71 6.45 34.90 1.67
C LEU A 71 6.89 36.18 0.95
N THR A 72 8.17 36.57 1.03
CA THR A 72 8.71 37.72 0.26
C THR A 72 8.61 37.52 -1.26
N ARG A 73 8.46 36.28 -1.74
CA ARG A 73 8.25 35.95 -3.16
C ARG A 73 6.77 35.77 -3.52
N GLN A 74 5.84 36.04 -2.59
CA GLN A 74 4.40 35.91 -2.78
C GLN A 74 3.73 37.30 -2.86
N PRO A 75 2.50 37.40 -3.42
CA PRO A 75 1.75 38.64 -3.42
C PRO A 75 1.56 39.21 -2.00
N ASN A 76 1.58 40.54 -1.88
CA ASN A 76 1.34 41.21 -0.60
C ASN A 76 0.00 40.78 0.01
N GLY A 77 0.01 40.45 1.31
CA GLY A 77 -1.17 39.92 2.00
C GLY A 77 -1.33 38.40 1.96
N THR A 78 -0.36 37.65 1.43
CA THR A 78 -0.36 36.18 1.47
C THR A 78 -0.14 35.65 2.89
N ILE A 79 -1.00 34.73 3.34
CA ILE A 79 -0.88 34.09 4.66
C ILE A 79 0.07 32.89 4.57
N GLY A 80 1.09 32.85 5.41
CA GLY A 80 1.97 31.69 5.58
C GLY A 80 1.54 30.80 6.74
N VAL A 81 1.47 29.48 6.53
CA VAL A 81 1.10 28.51 7.56
C VAL A 81 2.15 27.40 7.67
N VAL A 82 2.59 27.07 8.89
CA VAL A 82 3.43 25.89 9.15
C VAL A 82 2.59 24.80 9.81
N VAL A 83 2.61 23.60 9.24
CA VAL A 83 1.84 22.45 9.75
C VAL A 83 2.76 21.32 10.22
N ALA A 84 2.46 20.80 11.41
CA ALA A 84 3.19 19.71 12.05
C ALA A 84 2.24 18.67 12.67
N PRO A 85 2.67 17.40 12.84
CA PRO A 85 1.76 16.33 13.29
C PRO A 85 1.17 16.50 14.70
N LEU A 86 1.83 17.25 15.58
CA LEU A 86 1.42 17.39 16.99
C LEU A 86 1.73 18.80 17.51
N LYS A 87 0.81 19.39 18.29
CA LYS A 87 0.96 20.72 18.90
C LYS A 87 2.19 20.84 19.81
N GLY A 88 2.57 19.75 20.50
CA GLY A 88 3.75 19.69 21.38
C GLY A 88 5.11 19.71 20.66
N LYS A 89 5.12 19.78 19.32
CA LYS A 89 6.35 19.88 18.53
C LYS A 89 6.84 21.32 18.33
N PHE A 90 6.02 22.33 18.58
CA PHE A 90 6.44 23.73 18.52
C PHE A 90 7.15 24.13 19.82
N THR A 91 8.34 24.73 19.73
CA THR A 91 8.97 25.35 20.90
C THR A 91 8.27 26.68 21.24
N SER A 92 8.38 27.13 22.49
CA SER A 92 7.83 28.44 22.93
C SER A 92 8.32 29.59 22.05
N GLY A 93 9.59 29.56 21.64
CA GLY A 93 10.18 30.55 20.74
C GLY A 93 9.54 30.60 19.35
N VAL A 94 8.97 29.50 18.83
CA VAL A 94 8.23 29.52 17.55
C VAL A 94 6.93 30.30 17.67
N ILE A 95 6.22 30.12 18.78
CA ILE A 95 4.96 30.82 19.04
C ILE A 95 5.23 32.33 19.21
N GLU A 96 6.28 32.70 19.93
CA GLU A 96 6.70 34.08 20.10
C GLU A 96 7.11 34.74 18.78
N THR A 97 7.95 34.05 17.98
CA THR A 97 8.37 34.53 16.65
C THR A 97 7.15 34.72 15.73
N SER A 98 6.18 33.79 15.74
CA SER A 98 4.97 33.93 14.91
C SER A 98 4.08 35.13 15.26
N ARG A 99 4.20 35.67 16.48
CA ARG A 99 3.43 36.84 16.94
C ARG A 99 4.11 38.15 16.57
N THR A 100 5.44 38.19 16.57
CA THR A 100 6.19 39.40 16.22
C THR A 100 6.23 39.66 14.71
N SER A 101 6.06 38.63 13.88
CA SER A 101 5.98 38.75 12.41
C SER A 101 4.69 39.42 11.89
N PHE A 102 3.79 39.88 12.78
CA PHE A 102 2.45 40.38 12.46
C PHE A 102 2.32 41.91 12.57
N VAL A 103 3.30 42.71 12.11
CA VAL A 103 3.14 44.18 11.98
C VAL A 103 3.98 44.72 10.82
N SER A 104 3.37 44.91 9.65
CA SER A 104 3.84 45.91 8.68
C SER A 104 2.65 46.40 7.83
N GLY A 105 2.17 47.59 8.16
CA GLY A 105 1.13 48.25 7.38
C GLY A 105 0.13 49.06 8.21
N PHE A 106 0.60 50.03 8.99
CA PHE A 106 -0.24 51.17 9.38
C PHE A 106 0.62 52.44 9.46
N SER A 107 0.25 53.41 8.63
CA SER A 107 0.81 54.74 8.55
C SER A 107 0.75 55.44 9.90
N ARG A 108 1.92 55.79 10.44
CA ARG A 108 2.04 56.60 11.64
C ARG A 108 1.98 58.07 11.23
N CYS A 109 0.80 58.69 11.32
CA CYS A 109 0.66 60.13 11.27
C CYS A 109 1.31 60.74 12.52
N GLN A 110 2.38 61.47 12.30
CA GLN A 110 3.12 62.24 13.29
C GLN A 110 2.32 63.52 13.58
N MET A 111 1.96 63.76 14.85
CA MET A 111 1.55 65.09 15.31
C MET A 111 2.71 65.69 16.10
N ASP A 112 3.35 66.70 15.52
CA ASP A 112 4.27 67.59 16.22
C ASP A 112 3.45 68.60 17.02
N VAL A 113 3.64 68.63 18.35
CA VAL A 113 3.20 69.75 19.20
C VAL A 113 4.44 70.39 19.78
N GLY A 114 4.88 71.48 19.15
CA GLY A 114 5.91 72.36 19.69
C GLY A 114 5.32 73.23 20.81
N GLN A 115 5.90 73.14 22.01
CA GLN A 115 5.71 74.14 23.05
C GLN A 115 7.05 74.79 23.39
N LYS A 116 7.16 76.08 23.05
CA LYS A 116 8.23 76.99 23.51
C LYS A 116 7.86 77.49 24.90
N SER A 117 8.69 77.22 25.90
CA SER A 117 8.59 77.82 27.23
C SER A 117 9.28 79.19 27.25
N LYS A 118 8.54 80.24 27.63
CA LYS A 118 9.10 81.55 28.02
C LYS A 118 9.18 81.60 29.55
N GLN A 119 10.38 81.90 30.05
CA GLN A 119 10.68 82.14 31.46
C GLN A 119 10.08 83.46 31.93
N ASN A 120 9.37 83.45 33.06
CA ASN A 120 9.01 84.66 33.79
C ASN A 120 9.97 84.85 34.98
N ARG A 121 10.70 85.97 34.93
CA ARG A 121 11.59 86.51 35.96
C ARG A 121 10.74 87.13 37.07
N ALA A 122 11.02 86.83 38.33
CA ALA A 122 10.43 87.52 39.49
C ALA A 122 11.02 88.94 39.63
N PRO A 123 10.24 89.96 40.01
CA PRO A 123 10.78 91.25 40.41
C PRO A 123 11.18 91.27 41.89
N SER A 124 12.27 92.01 42.12
CA SER A 124 12.96 92.37 43.35
C SER A 124 12.15 93.34 44.25
N PRO A 125 12.60 93.60 45.50
CA PRO A 125 11.75 94.16 46.56
C PRO A 125 11.55 95.67 46.39
N GLN A 126 10.28 96.12 46.41
CA GLN A 126 9.93 97.54 46.42
C GLN A 126 9.61 98.01 47.84
N GLU A 127 10.54 98.80 48.37
CA GLU A 127 10.33 100.13 48.96
C GLU A 127 8.89 100.49 49.36
N ALA A 128 8.74 101.04 50.57
CA ALA A 128 7.50 101.58 51.10
C ALA A 128 6.85 102.55 50.09
N LYS A 129 5.80 102.08 49.42
CA LYS A 129 4.99 102.88 48.52
C LYS A 129 4.32 104.00 49.32
N ARG A 130 4.43 105.24 48.84
CA ARG A 130 3.66 106.38 49.35
C ARG A 130 2.17 106.02 49.38
N SER A 131 1.49 106.41 50.45
CA SER A 131 0.07 106.20 50.70
C SER A 131 -0.76 106.57 49.47
N TYR A 132 -1.76 105.74 49.16
CA TYR A 132 -2.67 105.95 48.03
C TYR A 132 -3.27 107.36 48.04
N THR A 133 -3.30 107.99 46.87
CA THR A 133 -3.91 109.31 46.67
C THR A 133 -5.43 109.16 46.66
N TYR A 134 -6.20 110.21 46.98
CA TYR A 134 -7.67 110.17 46.96
C TYR A 134 -8.24 109.66 45.62
N ASP A 135 -7.62 110.05 44.50
CA ASP A 135 -7.96 109.57 43.16
C ASP A 135 -7.71 108.07 42.96
N ASP A 136 -6.68 107.50 43.59
CA ASP A 136 -6.39 106.06 43.53
C ASP A 136 -7.46 105.24 44.27
N ILE A 137 -7.96 105.77 45.39
CA ILE A 137 -9.07 105.18 46.15
C ILE A 137 -10.37 105.26 45.37
N LEU A 138 -10.63 106.40 44.69
CA LEU A 138 -11.80 106.55 43.82
C LEU A 138 -11.76 105.58 42.64
N ARG A 139 -10.59 105.39 42.03
CA ARG A 139 -10.39 104.45 40.93
C ARG A 139 -10.54 103.00 41.38
N LEU A 140 -10.06 102.65 42.57
CA LEU A 140 -10.25 101.32 43.15
C LEU A 140 -11.74 101.02 43.36
N ASN A 141 -12.48 101.97 43.93
CA ASN A 141 -13.93 101.86 44.11
C ASN A 141 -14.66 101.75 42.75
N SER A 142 -14.22 102.48 41.72
CA SER A 142 -14.79 102.34 40.37
C SER A 142 -14.56 100.96 39.75
N ILE A 143 -13.39 100.36 39.98
CA ILE A 143 -13.07 99.00 39.50
C ILE A 143 -13.83 97.95 40.30
N GLU A 144 -13.97 98.13 41.62
CA GLU A 144 -14.77 97.27 42.48
C GLU A 144 -16.24 97.24 42.02
N ASN A 145 -16.83 98.40 41.73
CA ASN A 145 -18.17 98.50 41.17
C ASN A 145 -18.27 97.82 39.78
N CYS A 146 -17.27 98.00 38.90
CA CYS A 146 -17.22 97.32 37.61
C CYS A 146 -17.13 95.79 37.74
N LEU A 147 -16.38 95.29 38.74
CA LEU A 147 -16.23 93.87 39.01
C LEU A 147 -17.55 93.28 39.55
N ILE A 148 -18.23 94.02 40.43
CA ILE A 148 -19.57 93.67 40.93
C ILE A 148 -20.57 93.62 39.77
N ASP A 149 -20.55 94.58 38.85
CA ASP A 149 -21.46 94.59 37.70
C ASP A 149 -21.15 93.46 36.69
N MET A 150 -19.88 93.12 36.47
CA MET A 150 -19.51 91.94 35.66
C MET A 150 -19.91 90.63 36.33
N GLN A 151 -19.83 90.54 37.66
CA GLN A 151 -20.30 89.37 38.42
C GLN A 151 -21.82 89.22 38.30
N ARG A 152 -22.57 90.31 38.43
CA ARG A 152 -24.03 90.32 38.18
C ARG A 152 -24.36 89.89 36.75
N SER A 153 -23.67 90.44 35.75
CA SER A 153 -23.87 90.08 34.34
C SER A 153 -23.56 88.60 34.06
N ARG A 154 -22.50 88.04 34.67
CA ARG A 154 -22.22 86.60 34.60
C ARG A 154 -23.35 85.79 35.21
N ASP A 155 -23.84 86.18 36.38
CA ASP A 155 -24.89 85.44 37.09
C ASP A 155 -26.23 85.52 36.32
N ASP A 156 -26.51 86.67 35.70
CA ASP A 156 -27.64 86.85 34.79
C ASP A 156 -27.50 85.98 33.54
N ILE A 157 -26.32 85.92 32.91
CA ILE A 157 -26.04 85.04 31.77
C ILE A 157 -26.19 83.57 32.18
N MET A 158 -25.66 83.17 33.34
CA MET A 158 -25.77 81.80 33.85
C MET A 158 -27.23 81.43 34.16
N SER A 159 -28.01 82.35 34.72
CA SER A 159 -29.44 82.20 34.94
C SER A 159 -30.19 82.06 33.61
N ASN A 160 -29.89 82.89 32.63
CA ASN A 160 -30.49 82.83 31.29
C ASN A 160 -30.16 81.52 30.58
N ILE A 161 -28.91 81.04 30.66
CA ILE A 161 -28.50 79.73 30.14
C ILE A 161 -29.27 78.62 30.87
N GLY A 162 -29.39 78.70 32.20
CA GLY A 162 -30.15 77.76 33.01
C GLY A 162 -31.62 77.70 32.59
N GLN A 163 -32.26 78.85 32.36
CA GLN A 163 -33.65 78.93 31.91
C GLN A 163 -33.85 78.38 30.50
N ILE A 164 -32.92 78.64 29.57
CA ILE A 164 -32.98 78.09 28.20
C ILE A 164 -32.83 76.57 28.24
N LEU A 165 -31.87 76.05 29.02
CA LEU A 165 -31.66 74.62 29.18
C LEU A 165 -32.86 73.94 29.83
N GLU A 166 -33.47 74.54 30.85
CA GLU A 166 -34.65 73.96 31.51
C GLU A 166 -35.89 74.01 30.59
N LYS A 167 -36.04 75.07 29.79
CA LYS A 167 -37.09 75.19 28.77
C LYS A 167 -36.94 74.14 27.66
N GLU A 168 -35.72 73.81 27.25
CA GLU A 168 -35.46 72.86 26.17
C GLU A 168 -35.19 71.41 26.64
N LYS A 169 -35.08 71.19 27.95
CA LYS A 169 -34.77 69.89 28.58
C LYS A 169 -35.67 68.76 28.09
N SER A 170 -36.98 68.98 28.06
CA SER A 170 -37.98 68.00 27.61
C SER A 170 -37.77 67.62 26.14
N LYS A 171 -37.47 68.60 25.27
CA LYS A 171 -37.16 68.39 23.85
C LYS A 171 -35.87 67.58 23.67
N LEU A 172 -34.82 67.88 24.44
CA LEU A 172 -33.55 67.15 24.39
C LEU A 172 -33.69 65.70 24.88
N VAL A 173 -34.48 65.47 25.93
CA VAL A 173 -34.80 64.11 26.41
C VAL A 173 -35.55 63.32 25.34
N LEU A 174 -36.62 63.90 24.75
CA LEU A 174 -37.37 63.26 23.65
C LEU A 174 -36.49 62.99 22.43
N GLN A 175 -35.57 63.90 22.08
CA GLN A 175 -34.65 63.71 20.96
C GLN A 175 -33.64 62.59 21.24
N ARG A 176 -33.15 62.48 22.48
CA ARG A 176 -32.28 61.37 22.92
C ARG A 176 -33.03 60.04 22.90
N GLU A 177 -34.27 60.00 23.38
CA GLU A 177 -35.11 58.80 23.34
C GLU A 177 -35.42 58.37 21.91
N LYS A 178 -35.80 59.31 21.03
CA LYS A 178 -36.01 59.04 19.60
C LYS A 178 -34.74 58.47 18.95
N SER A 179 -33.58 59.04 19.26
CA SER A 179 -32.28 58.56 18.74
C SER A 179 -31.94 57.17 19.27
N SER A 180 -32.16 56.93 20.57
CA SER A 180 -31.97 55.64 21.23
C SER A 180 -32.89 54.55 20.63
N SER A 181 -34.17 54.86 20.47
CA SER A 181 -35.15 53.97 19.84
C SER A 181 -34.85 53.72 18.36
N SER A 182 -34.38 54.73 17.61
CA SER A 182 -33.96 54.57 16.22
C SER A 182 -32.75 53.64 16.08
N LEU A 183 -31.77 53.74 16.99
CA LEU A 183 -30.63 52.81 17.04
C LEU A 183 -31.06 51.39 17.39
N ARG A 184 -31.99 51.22 18.34
CA ARG A 184 -32.56 49.90 18.67
C ARG A 184 -33.27 49.28 17.49
N LEU A 185 -34.10 50.05 16.77
CA LEU A 185 -34.75 49.59 15.55
C LEU A 185 -33.73 49.18 14.49
N SER A 186 -32.72 50.00 14.23
CA SER A 186 -31.64 49.66 13.29
C SER A 186 -30.93 48.37 13.66
N ARG A 187 -30.68 48.13 14.97
CA ARG A 187 -30.09 46.89 15.46
C ARG A 187 -31.00 45.69 15.23
N TYR A 188 -32.30 45.81 15.52
CA TYR A 188 -33.26 44.72 15.29
C TYR A 188 -33.41 44.41 13.79
N TYR A 189 -33.42 45.41 12.91
CA TYR A 189 -33.43 45.18 11.48
C TYR A 189 -32.17 44.44 11.01
N ALA A 190 -30.98 44.83 11.49
CA ALA A 190 -29.74 44.11 11.20
C ALA A 190 -29.81 42.65 11.68
N GLU A 191 -30.28 42.42 12.90
CA GLU A 191 -30.42 41.07 13.47
C GLU A 191 -31.41 40.19 12.68
N ILE A 192 -32.53 40.76 12.23
CA ILE A 192 -33.50 40.05 11.38
C ILE A 192 -32.87 39.67 10.05
N VAL A 193 -32.11 40.58 9.44
CA VAL A 193 -31.41 40.30 8.17
C VAL A 193 -30.38 39.18 8.37
N ASP A 194 -29.58 39.23 9.42
CA ASP A 194 -28.57 38.21 9.68
C ASP A 194 -29.19 36.84 9.98
N LYS A 195 -30.27 36.80 10.78
CA LYS A 195 -31.03 35.57 11.04
C LYS A 195 -31.67 35.02 9.77
N SER A 196 -32.24 35.87 8.91
CA SER A 196 -32.84 35.44 7.66
C SER A 196 -31.82 34.82 6.70
N LYS A 197 -30.59 35.38 6.64
CA LYS A 197 -29.48 34.83 5.87
C LYS A 197 -29.04 33.47 6.40
N ALA A 198 -28.84 33.36 7.72
CA ALA A 198 -28.47 32.10 8.35
C ALA A 198 -29.51 30.99 8.08
N LEU A 199 -30.80 31.33 8.16
CA LEU A 199 -31.89 30.39 7.90
C LEU A 199 -31.90 29.92 6.44
N GLU A 200 -31.61 30.82 5.50
CA GLU A 200 -31.49 30.47 4.08
C GLU A 200 -30.28 29.58 3.79
N GLU A 201 -29.14 29.83 4.45
CA GLU A 201 -27.97 28.95 4.40
C GLU A 201 -28.27 27.55 4.94
N ASP A 202 -28.97 27.46 6.07
CA ASP A 202 -29.40 26.18 6.63
C ASP A 202 -30.37 25.44 5.71
N ARG A 203 -31.30 26.14 5.06
CA ARG A 203 -32.20 25.54 4.05
C ARG A 203 -31.44 24.99 2.85
N ARG A 204 -30.45 25.73 2.35
CA ARG A 204 -29.55 25.26 1.28
C ARG A 204 -28.73 24.04 1.72
N ARG A 205 -28.29 24.03 2.98
CA ARG A 205 -27.59 22.89 3.55
C ARG A 205 -28.48 21.66 3.63
N ILE A 206 -29.71 21.80 4.12
CA ILE A 206 -30.68 20.69 4.22
C ILE A 206 -31.00 20.11 2.84
N THR A 207 -31.23 20.96 1.84
CA THR A 207 -31.52 20.51 0.46
C THR A 207 -30.34 19.76 -0.15
N SER A 208 -29.11 20.27 0.01
CA SER A 208 -27.89 19.58 -0.43
C SER A 208 -27.67 18.23 0.27
N LEU A 209 -27.93 18.15 1.58
CA LEU A 209 -27.84 16.90 2.33
C LEU A 209 -28.90 15.88 1.86
N ARG A 210 -30.13 16.32 1.63
CA ARG A 210 -31.22 15.46 1.13
C ARG A 210 -30.86 14.88 -0.24
N GLU A 211 -30.28 15.68 -1.13
CA GLU A 211 -29.85 15.22 -2.45
C GLU A 211 -28.67 14.24 -2.36
N ASN A 212 -27.69 14.50 -1.50
CA ASN A 212 -26.61 13.55 -1.22
C ASN A 212 -27.10 12.21 -0.66
N ILE A 213 -28.08 12.24 0.24
CA ILE A 213 -28.68 11.02 0.79
C ILE A 213 -29.44 10.27 -0.30
N ARG A 214 -30.18 10.98 -1.15
CA ARG A 214 -30.91 10.39 -2.28
C ARG A 214 -29.97 9.72 -3.28
N SER A 215 -28.94 10.42 -3.73
CA SER A 215 -27.96 9.87 -4.68
C SER A 215 -27.23 8.66 -4.10
N ARG A 216 -26.86 8.71 -2.82
CA ARG A 216 -26.23 7.58 -2.13
C ARG A 216 -27.15 6.37 -2.01
N ARG A 217 -28.46 6.56 -1.77
CA ARG A 217 -29.44 5.46 -1.74
C ARG A 217 -29.56 4.78 -3.10
N VAL A 218 -29.62 5.55 -4.18
CA VAL A 218 -29.66 5.01 -5.55
C VAL A 218 -28.38 4.22 -5.85
N ALA A 219 -27.22 4.78 -5.56
CA ALA A 219 -25.94 4.12 -5.79
C ALA A 219 -25.79 2.81 -4.98
N LEU A 220 -26.28 2.79 -3.74
CA LEU A 220 -26.29 1.58 -2.90
C LEU A 220 -27.21 0.50 -3.47
N GLU A 221 -28.39 0.89 -3.96
CA GLU A 221 -29.34 -0.07 -4.54
C GLU A 221 -28.79 -0.67 -5.84
N GLU A 222 -28.16 0.14 -6.70
CA GLU A 222 -27.46 -0.38 -7.87
C GLU A 222 -26.30 -1.31 -7.51
N ALA A 223 -25.49 -0.94 -6.51
CA ALA A 223 -24.39 -1.77 -6.04
C ALA A 223 -24.91 -3.12 -5.50
N LYS A 224 -26.04 -3.11 -4.78
CA LYS A 224 -26.71 -4.32 -4.27
C LYS A 224 -27.18 -5.21 -5.42
N LYS A 225 -27.83 -4.65 -6.45
CA LYS A 225 -28.25 -5.40 -7.65
C LYS A 225 -27.07 -6.03 -8.38
N ARG A 226 -25.99 -5.26 -8.58
CA ARG A 226 -24.75 -5.75 -9.21
C ARG A 226 -24.13 -6.89 -8.40
N TYR A 227 -24.08 -6.74 -7.08
CA TYR A 227 -23.58 -7.79 -6.18
C TYR A 227 -24.42 -9.06 -6.25
N GLN A 228 -25.75 -8.95 -6.19
CA GLN A 228 -26.64 -10.11 -6.31
C GLN A 228 -26.48 -10.84 -7.63
N THR A 229 -26.38 -10.09 -8.73
CA THR A 229 -26.15 -10.67 -10.07
C THR A 229 -24.79 -11.36 -10.13
N GLY A 230 -23.73 -10.70 -9.63
CA GLY A 230 -22.39 -11.26 -9.55
C GLY A 230 -22.32 -12.52 -8.69
N ASN A 231 -23.05 -12.56 -7.57
CA ASN A 231 -23.14 -13.73 -6.71
C ASN A 231 -23.84 -14.91 -7.42
N GLY A 232 -24.89 -14.65 -8.20
CA GLY A 232 -25.53 -15.67 -9.03
C GLY A 232 -24.58 -16.25 -10.08
N TYR A 233 -23.80 -15.40 -10.77
CA TYR A 233 -22.77 -15.88 -11.70
C TYR A 233 -21.67 -16.69 -11.02
N LEU A 234 -21.24 -16.27 -9.82
CA LEU A 234 -20.23 -16.99 -9.04
C LEU A 234 -20.73 -18.37 -8.64
N GLU A 235 -21.98 -18.48 -8.17
CA GLU A 235 -22.59 -19.76 -7.79
C GLU A 235 -22.67 -20.71 -8.99
N GLU A 236 -23.09 -20.21 -10.16
CA GLU A 236 -23.14 -21.02 -11.39
C GLU A 236 -21.74 -21.45 -11.83
N SER A 237 -20.76 -20.54 -11.77
CA SER A 237 -19.37 -20.87 -12.09
C SER A 237 -18.78 -21.92 -11.14
N GLN A 238 -19.15 -21.90 -9.86
CA GLN A 238 -18.74 -22.93 -8.89
C GLN A 238 -19.34 -24.29 -9.25
N LYS A 239 -20.61 -24.34 -9.65
CA LYS A 239 -21.27 -25.57 -10.12
C LYS A 239 -20.60 -26.14 -11.38
N ILE A 240 -20.23 -25.28 -12.34
CA ILE A 240 -19.48 -25.69 -13.54
C ILE A 240 -18.12 -26.29 -13.13
N LEU A 241 -17.38 -25.59 -12.27
CA LEU A 241 -16.06 -26.04 -11.83
C LEU A 241 -16.12 -27.41 -11.14
N GLU A 242 -17.14 -27.65 -10.32
CA GLU A 242 -17.28 -28.94 -9.64
C GLU A 242 -17.59 -30.07 -10.63
N ARG A 243 -18.48 -29.82 -11.61
CA ARG A 243 -18.73 -30.77 -12.71
C ARG A 243 -17.47 -31.08 -13.51
N ASP A 244 -16.66 -30.07 -13.81
CA ASP A 244 -15.41 -30.25 -14.56
C ASP A 244 -14.38 -31.06 -13.76
N ARG A 245 -14.30 -30.85 -12.44
CA ARG A 245 -13.46 -31.67 -11.55
C ARG A 245 -13.90 -33.13 -11.51
N GLU A 246 -15.19 -33.38 -11.40
CA GLU A 246 -15.76 -34.74 -11.43
C GLU A 246 -15.48 -35.41 -12.78
N SER A 247 -15.68 -34.69 -13.88
CA SER A 247 -15.40 -35.17 -15.24
C SER A 247 -13.92 -35.49 -15.44
N LEU A 248 -13.03 -34.62 -14.96
CA LEU A 248 -11.58 -34.84 -15.00
C LEU A 248 -11.19 -36.06 -14.16
N SER A 249 -11.74 -36.20 -12.95
CA SER A 249 -11.49 -37.35 -12.08
C SER A 249 -11.94 -38.65 -12.75
N SER A 250 -13.18 -38.70 -13.28
CA SER A 250 -13.71 -39.86 -13.98
C SER A 250 -12.87 -40.23 -15.21
N THR A 251 -12.48 -39.24 -16.01
CA THR A 251 -11.70 -39.45 -17.24
C THR A 251 -10.28 -39.92 -16.93
N THR A 252 -9.63 -39.35 -15.92
CA THR A 252 -8.29 -39.78 -15.48
C THR A 252 -8.32 -41.18 -14.89
N SER A 253 -9.33 -41.56 -14.11
CA SER A 253 -9.52 -42.94 -13.64
C SER A 253 -9.65 -43.92 -14.81
N LYS A 254 -10.49 -43.61 -15.81
CA LYS A 254 -10.65 -44.45 -17.02
C LYS A 254 -9.34 -44.60 -17.79
N LEU A 255 -8.59 -43.50 -17.94
CA LEU A 255 -7.29 -43.50 -18.61
C LEU A 255 -6.26 -44.36 -17.86
N CYS A 256 -6.22 -44.29 -16.53
CA CYS A 256 -5.34 -45.12 -15.71
C CYS A 256 -5.66 -46.61 -15.85
N VAL A 257 -6.95 -46.98 -15.85
CA VAL A 257 -7.38 -48.37 -16.10
C VAL A 257 -6.92 -48.83 -17.48
N ARG A 258 -7.19 -48.02 -18.52
CA ARG A 258 -6.80 -48.38 -19.89
C ARG A 258 -5.29 -48.51 -20.07
N GLN A 259 -4.50 -47.65 -19.43
CA GLN A 259 -3.05 -47.76 -19.45
C GLN A 259 -2.55 -49.03 -18.77
N ARG A 260 -3.17 -49.42 -17.65
CA ARG A 260 -2.84 -50.68 -16.96
C ARG A 260 -3.09 -51.88 -17.87
N GLU A 261 -4.24 -51.92 -18.53
CA GLU A 261 -4.58 -52.97 -19.50
C GLU A 261 -3.53 -53.05 -20.63
N LEU A 262 -3.24 -51.91 -21.28
CA LEU A 262 -2.26 -51.86 -22.37
C LEU A 262 -0.86 -52.28 -21.92
N VAL A 263 -0.46 -51.91 -20.70
CA VAL A 263 0.83 -52.29 -20.11
C VAL A 263 0.87 -53.78 -19.77
N ALA A 264 -0.25 -54.36 -19.32
CA ALA A 264 -0.36 -55.81 -19.11
C ALA A 264 -0.30 -56.57 -20.44
N ASP A 265 -0.99 -56.08 -21.48
CA ASP A 265 -0.96 -56.65 -22.83
C ASP A 265 0.48 -56.65 -23.40
N LEU A 266 1.31 -55.65 -23.08
CA LEU A 266 2.70 -55.63 -23.50
C LEU A 266 3.53 -56.81 -22.96
N LEU A 267 3.23 -57.37 -21.77
CA LEU A 267 3.89 -58.60 -21.31
C LEU A 267 3.45 -59.83 -22.08
N THR A 268 2.27 -59.82 -22.69
CA THR A 268 1.83 -60.91 -23.58
C THR A 268 2.57 -60.89 -24.91
N ILE A 269 2.86 -59.68 -25.42
CA ILE A 269 3.60 -59.48 -26.69
C ILE A 269 5.11 -59.65 -26.48
N TYR A 270 5.65 -59.17 -25.35
CA TYR A 270 7.06 -59.24 -25.00
C TYR A 270 7.24 -59.96 -23.65
N PRO A 271 7.03 -61.29 -23.59
CA PRO A 271 7.23 -62.05 -22.37
C PRO A 271 8.67 -61.92 -21.88
N ILE A 272 8.82 -61.56 -20.61
CA ILE A 272 10.12 -61.48 -19.91
C ILE A 272 10.18 -62.60 -18.88
N ASP A 273 10.87 -63.69 -19.22
CA ASP A 273 10.94 -64.90 -18.41
C ASP A 273 12.30 -65.02 -17.72
N PRO A 274 12.35 -65.56 -16.49
CA PRO A 274 13.64 -65.87 -15.87
C PRO A 274 14.36 -66.96 -16.67
N ILE A 275 15.69 -66.93 -16.62
CA ILE A 275 16.53 -68.02 -17.10
C ILE A 275 16.85 -68.91 -15.89
N ASP A 276 16.57 -70.21 -16.02
CA ASP A 276 16.67 -71.16 -14.90
C ASP A 276 18.04 -71.08 -14.19
N ALA A 277 17.98 -71.08 -12.85
CA ALA A 277 19.12 -71.13 -11.91
C ALA A 277 20.06 -69.91 -11.82
N LYS A 278 19.81 -68.78 -12.48
CA LYS A 278 20.62 -67.55 -12.32
C LYS A 278 19.81 -66.35 -11.85
N THR A 279 20.19 -65.78 -10.71
CA THR A 279 19.59 -64.55 -10.16
C THR A 279 19.70 -63.39 -11.15
N PHE A 280 18.62 -62.63 -11.32
CA PHE A 280 18.55 -61.46 -12.22
C PHE A 280 18.89 -61.71 -13.70
N SER A 281 18.85 -62.96 -14.16
CA SER A 281 19.03 -63.34 -15.56
C SER A 281 17.67 -63.58 -16.20
N PHE A 282 17.37 -62.85 -17.28
CA PHE A 282 16.08 -62.91 -17.96
C PHE A 282 16.25 -63.04 -19.48
N LYS A 283 15.21 -63.56 -20.12
CA LYS A 283 15.06 -63.64 -21.57
C LYS A 283 13.81 -62.87 -22.00
N ILE A 284 13.86 -62.22 -23.16
CA ILE A 284 12.73 -61.52 -23.78
C ILE A 284 12.36 -62.24 -25.06
N LEU A 285 11.09 -62.64 -25.22
CA LEU A 285 10.64 -63.46 -26.37
C LEU A 285 11.49 -64.74 -26.57
N GLY A 286 11.94 -65.34 -25.46
CA GLY A 286 12.79 -66.53 -25.50
C GLY A 286 14.29 -66.26 -25.75
N VAL A 287 14.69 -65.02 -26.06
CA VAL A 287 16.10 -64.65 -26.33
C VAL A 287 16.76 -64.10 -25.04
N PRO A 288 17.87 -64.68 -24.57
CA PRO A 288 18.54 -64.22 -23.35
C PRO A 288 19.19 -62.85 -23.54
N LEU A 289 19.04 -61.96 -22.55
CA LEU A 289 19.75 -60.68 -22.53
C LEU A 289 20.63 -60.56 -21.28
N PRO A 290 21.96 -60.52 -21.40
CA PRO A 290 22.83 -60.18 -20.28
C PRO A 290 22.68 -58.70 -19.90
N ASN A 291 22.87 -58.39 -18.62
CA ASN A 291 22.64 -57.05 -18.07
C ASN A 291 23.72 -56.02 -18.51
N SER A 292 25.00 -56.32 -18.33
CA SER A 292 26.09 -55.38 -18.66
C SER A 292 27.38 -56.01 -19.16
N VAL A 293 27.46 -57.34 -19.19
CA VAL A 293 28.64 -58.07 -19.68
C VAL A 293 28.20 -58.83 -20.92
N PHE A 294 28.64 -58.35 -22.08
CA PHE A 294 28.28 -58.91 -23.40
C PHE A 294 29.39 -59.79 -24.00
N THR A 295 30.52 -59.93 -23.31
CA THR A 295 31.66 -60.73 -23.77
C THR A 295 31.29 -62.21 -23.89
N GLY A 296 31.54 -62.81 -25.05
CA GLY A 296 31.28 -64.23 -25.32
C GLY A 296 29.80 -64.57 -25.56
N CYS A 297 28.93 -63.57 -25.71
CA CYS A 297 27.55 -63.76 -26.15
C CYS A 297 27.47 -63.71 -27.68
N ASP A 298 26.42 -64.28 -28.26
CA ASP A 298 26.13 -64.13 -29.68
C ASP A 298 25.61 -62.71 -29.97
N ASP A 299 26.37 -61.96 -30.79
CA ASP A 299 26.07 -60.58 -31.16
C ASP A 299 24.69 -60.41 -31.79
N GLU A 300 24.22 -61.42 -32.55
CA GLU A 300 22.92 -61.37 -33.23
C GLU A 300 21.76 -61.59 -32.25
N GLN A 301 21.93 -62.50 -31.29
CA GLN A 301 20.97 -62.69 -30.19
C GLN A 301 20.89 -61.45 -29.30
N VAL A 302 22.03 -60.87 -28.91
CA VAL A 302 22.08 -59.66 -28.08
C VAL A 302 21.42 -58.49 -28.80
N ALA A 303 21.74 -58.27 -30.08
CA ALA A 303 21.12 -57.22 -30.89
C ALA A 303 19.60 -57.41 -31.00
N THR A 304 19.14 -58.64 -31.18
CA THR A 304 17.71 -58.97 -31.26
C THR A 304 16.99 -58.68 -29.93
N ALA A 305 17.57 -59.13 -28.81
CA ALA A 305 16.99 -58.91 -27.48
C ALA A 305 16.98 -57.43 -27.07
N LEU A 306 18.04 -56.67 -27.40
CA LEU A 306 18.07 -55.22 -27.21
C LEU A 306 17.08 -54.50 -28.13
N GLY A 307 16.86 -55.00 -29.34
CA GLY A 307 15.83 -54.52 -30.26
C GLY A 307 14.41 -54.64 -29.69
N PHE A 308 14.08 -55.82 -29.13
CA PHE A 308 12.80 -56.03 -28.44
C PHE A 308 12.67 -55.13 -27.20
N THR A 309 13.74 -54.99 -26.42
CA THR A 309 13.78 -54.11 -25.23
C THR A 309 13.59 -52.65 -25.60
N CYS A 310 14.21 -52.19 -26.69
CA CYS A 310 14.08 -50.84 -27.22
C CYS A 310 12.63 -50.54 -27.63
N HIS A 311 12.01 -51.44 -28.40
CA HIS A 311 10.63 -51.28 -28.83
C HIS A 311 9.65 -51.32 -27.65
N LEU A 312 9.85 -52.25 -26.70
CA LEU A 312 9.02 -52.32 -25.49
C LEU A 312 9.13 -51.03 -24.66
N THR A 313 10.34 -50.51 -24.47
CA THR A 313 10.57 -49.25 -23.73
C THR A 313 9.93 -48.06 -24.46
N TYR A 314 9.99 -48.03 -25.79
CA TYR A 314 9.32 -47.02 -26.61
C TYR A 314 7.79 -47.05 -26.43
N MET A 315 7.18 -48.24 -26.50
CA MET A 315 5.74 -48.40 -26.30
C MET A 315 5.29 -48.05 -24.87
N LEU A 316 6.08 -48.43 -23.86
CA LEU A 316 5.82 -48.04 -22.47
C LEU A 316 5.85 -46.52 -22.30
N ALA A 317 6.84 -45.84 -22.88
CA ALA A 317 6.91 -44.39 -22.83
C ALA A 317 5.69 -43.71 -23.47
N TYR A 318 5.25 -44.24 -24.62
CA TYR A 318 4.08 -43.74 -25.33
C TYR A 318 2.80 -43.91 -24.50
N TYR A 319 2.54 -45.12 -23.98
CA TYR A 319 1.34 -45.39 -23.18
C TYR A 319 1.34 -44.67 -21.83
N LEU A 320 2.51 -44.52 -21.21
CA LEU A 320 2.65 -43.76 -19.96
C LEU A 320 2.72 -42.24 -20.18
N CYS A 321 2.70 -41.79 -21.44
CA CYS A 321 2.83 -40.39 -21.83
C CYS A 321 4.05 -39.71 -21.19
N VAL A 322 5.18 -40.42 -21.12
CA VAL A 322 6.42 -39.91 -20.56
C VAL A 322 7.35 -39.48 -21.69
N PRO A 323 7.70 -38.18 -21.79
CA PRO A 323 8.65 -37.71 -22.80
C PRO A 323 10.05 -38.22 -22.47
N ILE A 324 10.60 -39.08 -23.32
CA ILE A 324 11.89 -39.74 -23.11
C ILE A 324 13.05 -38.78 -23.44
N ARG A 325 14.07 -38.74 -22.56
CA ARG A 325 15.27 -37.90 -22.73
C ARG A 325 16.16 -38.32 -23.90
N PHE A 326 16.31 -39.62 -24.13
CA PHE A 326 17.13 -40.18 -25.21
C PHE A 326 16.22 -40.85 -26.25
N PRO A 327 15.81 -40.16 -27.33
CA PRO A 327 14.90 -40.72 -28.32
C PRO A 327 15.43 -42.03 -28.91
N MET A 328 14.54 -43.02 -29.01
CA MET A 328 14.84 -44.34 -29.55
C MET A 328 14.19 -44.50 -30.92
N ILE A 329 14.88 -45.18 -31.85
CA ILE A 329 14.37 -45.56 -33.16
C ILE A 329 14.35 -47.10 -33.20
N PRO A 330 13.21 -47.72 -32.88
CA PRO A 330 13.09 -49.17 -32.91
C PRO A 330 13.20 -49.68 -34.36
N MET A 331 14.20 -50.51 -34.63
CA MET A 331 14.46 -51.16 -35.92
C MET A 331 14.86 -52.63 -35.69
N SER A 332 14.21 -53.30 -34.74
CA SER A 332 14.52 -54.67 -34.30
C SER A 332 16.03 -54.82 -33.98
N SER A 333 16.73 -55.80 -34.53
CA SER A 333 18.18 -56.02 -34.34
C SER A 333 19.08 -54.86 -34.78
N ARG A 334 18.53 -53.84 -35.46
CA ARG A 334 19.24 -52.63 -35.90
C ARG A 334 18.77 -51.35 -35.19
N SER A 335 18.14 -51.49 -34.03
CA SER A 335 17.62 -50.34 -33.27
C SER A 335 18.73 -49.36 -32.87
N THR A 336 18.40 -48.07 -32.82
CA THR A 336 19.34 -47.02 -32.46
C THR A 336 18.75 -46.08 -31.40
N ILE A 337 19.61 -45.42 -30.64
CA ILE A 337 19.26 -44.43 -29.62
C ILE A 337 20.07 -43.15 -29.83
N ARG A 338 19.45 -42.00 -29.60
CA ARG A 338 20.06 -40.69 -29.83
C ARG A 338 20.36 -39.98 -28.51
N ASP A 339 21.53 -39.35 -28.43
CA ASP A 339 21.86 -38.38 -27.37
C ASP A 339 21.85 -36.93 -27.90
N PRO A 340 20.78 -36.17 -27.66
CA PRO A 340 20.73 -34.75 -28.00
C PRO A 340 21.39 -33.84 -26.94
N ILE A 341 21.78 -34.37 -25.78
CA ILE A 341 22.15 -33.58 -24.59
C ILE A 341 23.66 -33.39 -24.48
N SER A 342 24.45 -34.44 -24.73
CA SER A 342 25.91 -34.33 -24.58
C SER A 342 26.51 -33.46 -25.70
N ALA A 343 26.91 -32.24 -25.36
CA ALA A 343 27.52 -31.29 -26.29
C ALA A 343 28.88 -31.74 -26.85
N SER A 344 29.57 -32.65 -26.14
CA SER A 344 30.91 -33.19 -26.46
C SER A 344 30.92 -34.32 -27.50
N LEU A 345 29.76 -34.84 -27.89
CA LEU A 345 29.64 -35.85 -28.96
C LEU A 345 29.55 -35.14 -30.31
N GLY A 346 30.42 -35.54 -31.26
CA GLY A 346 30.51 -35.00 -32.63
C GLY A 346 29.24 -35.22 -33.49
N GLU A 347 29.39 -35.21 -34.82
CA GLU A 347 28.25 -35.20 -35.76
C GLU A 347 27.32 -36.42 -35.64
N SER A 348 27.84 -37.60 -35.28
CA SER A 348 27.05 -38.83 -35.14
C SER A 348 26.49 -38.98 -33.72
N ARG A 349 25.35 -38.34 -33.46
CA ARG A 349 24.60 -38.42 -32.18
C ARG A 349 23.73 -39.68 -32.04
N GLN A 350 23.83 -40.61 -32.99
CA GLN A 350 23.09 -41.86 -32.98
C GLN A 350 24.03 -43.00 -32.56
N PHE A 351 23.53 -43.84 -31.65
CA PHE A 351 24.25 -44.95 -31.07
C PHE A 351 23.47 -46.24 -31.34
N PRO A 352 24.07 -47.22 -32.03
CA PRO A 352 23.40 -48.47 -32.34
C PRO A 352 23.35 -49.39 -31.12
N LEU A 353 22.24 -50.12 -30.97
CA LEU A 353 22.02 -51.13 -29.93
C LEU A 353 22.48 -52.54 -30.38
N HIS A 354 23.41 -52.61 -31.32
CA HIS A 354 24.02 -53.85 -31.80
C HIS A 354 25.55 -53.70 -31.84
N ALA A 355 26.27 -54.76 -31.45
CA ALA A 355 27.74 -54.75 -31.42
C ALA A 355 28.36 -54.97 -32.80
N LYS A 356 27.71 -55.74 -33.68
CA LYS A 356 28.21 -56.11 -35.00
C LYS A 356 28.51 -54.87 -35.86
N GLY A 357 29.79 -54.67 -36.19
CA GLY A 357 30.25 -53.59 -37.07
C GLY A 357 30.35 -52.21 -36.40
N VAL A 358 30.36 -52.15 -35.06
CA VAL A 358 30.40 -50.91 -34.29
C VAL A 358 31.49 -51.00 -33.22
N ASP A 359 32.17 -49.88 -32.92
CA ASP A 359 33.09 -49.81 -31.79
C ASP A 359 32.39 -50.17 -30.46
N GLY A 360 33.00 -51.04 -29.67
CA GLY A 360 32.40 -51.56 -28.42
C GLY A 360 31.94 -50.47 -27.45
N TYR A 361 32.70 -49.39 -27.30
CA TYR A 361 32.33 -48.28 -26.40
C TYR A 361 31.04 -47.56 -26.86
N ARG A 362 30.76 -47.48 -28.16
CA ARG A 362 29.52 -46.86 -28.67
C ARG A 362 28.31 -47.73 -28.40
N PHE A 363 28.48 -49.04 -28.53
CA PHE A 363 27.46 -50.03 -28.19
C PHE A 363 27.16 -50.02 -26.69
N GLU A 364 28.18 -50.09 -25.84
CA GLU A 364 28.01 -50.03 -24.38
C GLU A 364 27.35 -48.73 -23.94
N TYR A 365 27.74 -47.60 -24.55
CA TYR A 365 27.10 -46.31 -24.31
C TYR A 365 25.63 -46.29 -24.76
N ALA A 366 25.28 -46.91 -25.90
CA ALA A 366 23.89 -47.04 -26.35
C ALA A 366 23.03 -47.79 -25.31
N VAL A 367 23.55 -48.91 -24.78
CA VAL A 367 22.87 -49.70 -23.75
C VAL A 367 22.72 -48.89 -22.45
N PHE A 368 23.74 -48.13 -22.06
CA PHE A 368 23.65 -47.22 -20.92
C PHE A 368 22.53 -46.18 -21.08
N LEU A 369 22.41 -45.56 -22.26
CA LEU A 369 21.34 -44.60 -22.55
C LEU A 369 19.94 -45.25 -22.50
N LEU A 370 19.81 -46.49 -23.01
CA LEU A 370 18.57 -47.25 -22.90
C LEU A 370 18.19 -47.49 -21.44
N ASN A 371 19.16 -47.89 -20.60
CA ASN A 371 18.93 -48.06 -19.17
C ASN A 371 18.56 -46.73 -18.47
N LYS A 372 19.11 -45.60 -18.92
CA LYS A 372 18.71 -44.28 -18.43
C LYS A 372 17.29 -43.87 -18.83
N ASN A 373 16.79 -44.35 -19.95
CA ASN A 373 15.37 -44.21 -20.31
C ASN A 373 14.49 -45.10 -19.42
N ILE A 374 14.90 -46.34 -19.15
CA ILE A 374 14.17 -47.24 -18.24
C ILE A 374 14.11 -46.64 -16.83
N GLU A 375 15.24 -46.11 -16.32
CA GLU A 375 15.30 -45.38 -15.05
C GLU A 375 14.34 -44.19 -15.03
N GLN A 376 14.27 -43.42 -16.11
CA GLN A 376 13.34 -42.30 -16.22
C GLN A 376 11.88 -42.77 -16.14
N LEU A 377 11.53 -43.86 -16.83
CA LEU A 377 10.20 -44.44 -16.77
C LEU A 377 9.87 -44.93 -15.36
N MET A 378 10.79 -45.63 -14.70
CA MET A 378 10.60 -46.08 -13.32
C MET A 378 10.38 -44.92 -12.35
N ASN A 379 11.24 -43.89 -12.42
CA ASN A 379 11.11 -42.68 -11.61
C ASN A 379 9.79 -41.95 -11.86
N SER A 380 9.28 -41.93 -13.10
CA SER A 380 7.99 -41.31 -13.43
C SER A 380 6.80 -41.99 -12.73
N GLN A 381 6.95 -43.27 -12.37
CA GLN A 381 5.96 -44.06 -11.63
C GLN A 381 6.26 -44.13 -10.12
N GLY A 382 7.26 -43.38 -9.64
CA GLY A 382 7.67 -43.37 -8.23
C GLY A 382 8.51 -44.58 -7.81
N ILE A 383 9.08 -45.32 -8.77
CA ILE A 383 9.89 -46.51 -8.51
C ILE A 383 11.37 -46.14 -8.60
N ASN A 384 12.12 -46.35 -7.52
CA ASN A 384 13.55 -46.11 -7.49
C ASN A 384 14.32 -47.28 -8.11
N VAL A 385 15.29 -46.99 -8.97
CA VAL A 385 16.18 -47.99 -9.55
C VAL A 385 17.36 -48.26 -8.60
N LEU A 386 17.53 -49.53 -8.22
CA LEU A 386 18.64 -49.94 -7.33
C LEU A 386 19.96 -50.12 -8.10
N ASP A 387 19.92 -50.81 -9.24
CA ASP A 387 21.07 -50.97 -10.14
C ASP A 387 20.66 -50.66 -11.57
N LEU A 388 21.29 -49.64 -12.15
CA LEU A 388 21.05 -49.18 -13.52
C LEU A 388 21.47 -50.22 -14.56
N ARG A 389 22.40 -51.11 -14.21
CA ARG A 389 22.92 -52.14 -15.11
C ARG A 389 21.89 -53.21 -15.44
N ASN A 390 20.90 -53.40 -14.59
CA ASN A 390 19.84 -54.36 -14.80
C ASN A 390 18.88 -53.86 -15.89
N THR A 391 18.88 -54.50 -17.06
CA THR A 391 18.03 -54.11 -18.20
C THR A 391 16.62 -54.70 -18.02
N LEU A 392 16.47 -56.00 -18.31
CA LEU A 392 15.21 -56.74 -18.21
C LEU A 392 14.65 -56.85 -16.78
N PRO A 393 15.45 -57.02 -15.71
CA PRO A 393 14.90 -57.07 -14.36
C PRO A 393 14.15 -55.78 -13.97
N ASN A 394 14.73 -54.62 -14.30
CA ASN A 394 14.13 -53.31 -14.04
C ASN A 394 12.85 -53.12 -14.85
N LEU A 395 12.87 -53.52 -16.12
CA LEU A 395 11.70 -53.42 -17.00
C LEU A 395 10.56 -54.34 -16.57
N LYS A 396 10.86 -55.59 -16.19
CA LYS A 396 9.88 -56.53 -15.64
C LYS A 396 9.28 -56.01 -14.34
N TYR A 397 10.10 -55.47 -13.44
CA TYR A 397 9.62 -54.90 -12.19
C TYR A 397 8.69 -53.69 -12.41
N LEU A 398 9.06 -52.79 -13.33
CA LEU A 398 8.23 -51.65 -13.73
C LEU A 398 6.84 -52.11 -14.20
N ILE A 399 6.80 -53.06 -15.14
CA ILE A 399 5.53 -53.51 -15.72
C ILE A 399 4.66 -54.24 -14.70
N LEU A 400 5.25 -55.08 -13.84
CA LEU A 400 4.52 -55.76 -12.76
C LEU A 400 3.96 -54.76 -11.73
N SER A 401 4.73 -53.73 -11.38
CA SER A 401 4.29 -52.68 -10.46
C SER A 401 3.11 -51.87 -11.03
N LEU A 402 3.18 -51.51 -12.31
CA LEU A 402 2.11 -50.84 -13.05
C LEU A 402 0.84 -51.71 -13.15
N SER A 403 1.00 -52.99 -13.45
CA SER A 403 -0.10 -53.95 -13.57
C SER A 403 -0.79 -54.22 -12.23
N SER A 404 -0.03 -54.23 -11.14
CA SER A 404 -0.55 -54.48 -9.78
C SER A 404 -1.22 -53.24 -9.15
N GLY A 405 -1.18 -52.08 -9.81
CA GLY A 405 -1.85 -50.86 -9.35
C GLY A 405 -1.21 -50.15 -8.16
N GLN A 406 0.04 -50.45 -7.80
CA GLN A 406 0.75 -49.81 -6.68
C GLN A 406 1.35 -48.44 -7.01
N SER A 407 1.05 -47.85 -8.18
CA SER A 407 1.52 -46.50 -8.52
C SER A 407 0.85 -45.46 -7.61
N SER A 408 1.56 -45.00 -6.60
CA SER A 408 1.06 -44.14 -5.52
C SER A 408 0.86 -42.67 -5.90
N ASN A 409 0.95 -42.31 -7.19
CA ASN A 409 0.82 -40.91 -7.61
C ASN A 409 -0.23 -40.75 -8.72
N PRO A 410 -1.33 -40.01 -8.46
CA PRO A 410 -2.06 -39.40 -9.57
C PRO A 410 -1.07 -38.50 -10.30
N ARG A 411 -0.85 -38.75 -11.59
CA ARG A 411 0.02 -37.92 -12.43
C ARG A 411 -0.34 -36.46 -12.19
N LYS A 412 0.63 -35.64 -11.76
CA LYS A 412 0.63 -34.23 -12.14
C LYS A 412 0.78 -34.25 -13.66
N ILE A 413 -0.35 -34.29 -14.37
CA ILE A 413 -0.38 -33.94 -15.79
C ILE A 413 0.15 -32.51 -15.81
N ILE A 414 1.43 -32.35 -16.11
CA ILE A 414 1.96 -31.06 -16.47
C ILE A 414 1.23 -30.75 -17.78
N PRO A 415 0.37 -29.73 -17.84
CA PRO A 415 -0.29 -29.38 -19.09
C PRO A 415 0.82 -29.04 -20.08
N HIS A 416 1.00 -29.90 -21.08
CA HIS A 416 1.79 -29.53 -22.24
C HIS A 416 1.10 -28.32 -22.86
N ASN A 417 1.88 -27.25 -23.06
CA ASN A 417 1.50 -26.00 -23.70
C ASN A 417 0.64 -26.25 -24.94
N CYS A 418 -0.68 -26.17 -24.79
CA CYS A 418 -1.55 -25.81 -25.90
C CYS A 418 -1.51 -24.27 -25.94
N ALA A 419 -0.45 -23.74 -26.54
CA ALA A 419 -0.40 -22.33 -26.90
C ALA A 419 -1.44 -22.11 -28.00
N ILE A 420 -2.67 -21.81 -27.59
CA ILE A 420 -3.67 -21.21 -28.48
C ILE A 420 -3.06 -19.89 -28.95
N PRO A 421 -2.85 -19.67 -30.26
CA PRO A 421 -2.39 -18.38 -30.75
C PRO A 421 -3.44 -17.35 -30.36
N ARG A 422 -3.10 -16.46 -29.42
CA ARG A 422 -3.90 -15.29 -29.11
C ARG A 422 -3.91 -14.40 -30.34
N ASN A 423 -4.98 -14.53 -31.13
CA ASN A 423 -5.30 -13.58 -32.17
C ASN A 423 -5.59 -12.24 -31.47
N THR A 424 -4.62 -11.34 -31.50
CA THR A 424 -4.80 -9.95 -31.11
C THR A 424 -5.73 -9.32 -32.12
N ASN A 425 -6.98 -9.06 -31.73
CA ASN A 425 -7.80 -7.94 -32.17
C ASN A 425 -9.17 -8.03 -31.49
N ASN A 426 -9.35 -7.26 -30.41
CA ASN A 426 -10.46 -6.32 -30.28
C ASN A 426 -10.34 -5.58 -28.94
N ALA A 427 -10.09 -4.29 -29.07
CA ALA A 427 -10.16 -3.34 -27.98
C ALA A 427 -11.61 -3.18 -27.52
N ILE A 428 -11.85 -3.34 -26.22
CA ILE A 428 -12.88 -2.56 -25.52
C ILE A 428 -12.22 -2.04 -24.25
N ALA A 429 -11.92 -0.75 -24.28
CA ALA A 429 -11.49 0.00 -23.12
C ALA A 429 -12.60 0.00 -22.08
N SER A 430 -12.29 -0.43 -20.85
CA SER A 430 -13.08 -0.14 -19.66
C SER A 430 -12.13 -0.09 -18.48
N THR A 431 -11.95 1.13 -17.99
CA THR A 431 -11.15 1.52 -16.85
C THR A 431 -11.76 1.03 -15.54
N SER A 432 -11.04 0.23 -14.75
CA SER A 432 -11.16 0.22 -13.28
C SER A 432 -10.11 -0.69 -12.62
N ASN A 433 -9.41 -0.12 -11.63
CA ASN A 433 -8.65 -0.74 -10.52
C ASN A 433 -7.35 -1.46 -10.93
N LEU A 434 -6.15 -1.03 -10.55
CA LEU A 434 -5.64 -0.56 -9.25
C LEU A 434 -5.91 -1.56 -8.12
N ASP A 435 -5.22 -2.71 -8.18
CA ASP A 435 -4.68 -3.47 -7.05
C ASP A 435 -3.64 -4.47 -7.58
N HIS A 436 -2.62 -4.79 -6.75
CA HIS A 436 -1.42 -5.63 -6.99
C HIS A 436 -0.26 -4.98 -7.76
N LEU A 437 0.72 -4.27 -7.15
CA LEU A 437 1.76 -4.66 -6.17
C LEU A 437 2.65 -5.86 -6.57
N LEU A 438 3.89 -5.49 -6.94
CA LEU A 438 5.18 -6.05 -6.52
C LEU A 438 5.40 -7.55 -6.72
N GLU A 439 6.12 -7.91 -7.77
CA GLU A 439 7.03 -9.07 -7.80
C GLU A 439 7.90 -8.96 -9.06
N GLU A 440 8.94 -8.12 -9.04
CA GLU A 440 10.03 -8.13 -10.02
C GLU A 440 11.15 -7.19 -9.53
N GLU A 441 11.94 -7.62 -8.55
CA GLU A 441 13.26 -7.03 -8.24
C GLU A 441 14.04 -7.92 -7.23
N GLU A 442 14.26 -9.19 -7.56
CA GLU A 442 15.31 -10.01 -6.94
C GLU A 442 15.89 -10.95 -7.98
N ARG A 443 16.83 -10.45 -8.79
CA ARG A 443 17.83 -11.21 -9.54
C ARG A 443 18.72 -10.23 -10.31
N GLU A 444 19.74 -9.73 -9.63
CA GLU A 444 21.05 -9.36 -10.18
C GLU A 444 21.79 -8.52 -9.13
N GLU A 445 22.55 -9.19 -8.27
CA GLU A 445 23.82 -8.70 -7.69
C GLU A 445 24.30 -9.75 -6.69
N ASN A 446 24.94 -10.80 -7.19
CA ASN A 446 25.90 -11.62 -6.43
C ASN A 446 26.68 -12.52 -7.39
N LEU A 447 27.51 -11.90 -8.22
CA LEU A 447 28.67 -12.53 -8.83
C LEU A 447 29.73 -11.45 -9.06
N LEU A 448 30.96 -11.74 -8.60
CA LEU A 448 32.19 -10.92 -8.63
C LEU A 448 32.23 -9.95 -7.43
N SER A 449 33.15 -10.02 -6.46
CA SER A 449 34.55 -10.47 -6.50
C SER A 449 35.06 -10.81 -5.09
N PHE A 450 35.63 -12.00 -4.91
CA PHE A 450 36.49 -12.34 -3.76
C PHE A 450 37.87 -12.71 -4.30
N SER A 451 38.86 -11.85 -4.08
CA SER A 451 40.28 -12.23 -4.15
C SER A 451 41.10 -11.34 -3.22
N LYS A 452 41.53 -11.91 -2.08
CA LYS A 452 42.91 -11.88 -1.54
C LYS A 452 42.88 -12.23 -0.04
N SER A 453 43.55 -13.33 0.29
CA SER A 453 44.08 -13.65 1.63
C SER A 453 45.27 -12.71 1.96
N PRO A 454 45.75 -12.59 3.22
CA PRO A 454 46.47 -13.68 3.90
C PRO A 454 46.26 -13.85 5.43
N ASN A 455 46.44 -15.10 5.86
CA ASN A 455 47.06 -15.65 7.10
C ASN A 455 47.06 -14.85 8.41
N THR A 456 46.57 -15.48 9.51
CA THR A 456 47.41 -16.25 10.48
C THR A 456 46.57 -16.96 11.58
N SER A 457 46.87 -18.26 11.75
CA SER A 457 46.92 -19.09 12.98
C SER A 457 46.06 -18.77 14.22
N ASN A 458 45.16 -19.69 14.62
CA ASN A 458 45.42 -20.72 15.66
C ASN A 458 44.13 -21.42 16.16
N SER A 459 44.09 -22.73 15.93
CA SER A 459 43.78 -23.84 16.84
C SER A 459 42.56 -23.85 17.82
N ILE A 460 41.98 -25.07 17.89
CA ILE A 460 41.22 -25.72 18.99
C ILE A 460 39.67 -25.65 18.95
N ARG A 461 39.06 -26.80 18.64
CA ARG A 461 37.69 -27.25 19.04
C ARG A 461 37.79 -28.06 20.36
N PRO A 462 36.70 -28.59 20.97
CA PRO A 462 35.26 -28.25 20.93
C PRO A 462 34.67 -28.13 22.36
N ILE A 463 33.35 -27.89 22.50
CA ILE A 463 32.38 -28.73 23.25
C ILE A 463 31.09 -27.95 23.59
N ASP A 464 30.02 -28.72 23.50
CA ASP A 464 28.60 -28.51 23.65
C ASP A 464 28.12 -28.25 25.10
N SER A 465 26.82 -27.99 25.21
CA SER A 465 25.92 -28.15 26.37
C SER A 465 25.53 -26.92 27.22
N SER A 466 24.29 -26.51 26.97
CA SER A 466 23.19 -26.21 27.91
C SER A 466 23.51 -25.58 29.28
N LYS A 467 22.94 -24.40 29.52
CA LYS A 467 22.53 -23.89 30.84
C LYS A 467 21.15 -23.23 30.67
N ARG A 468 20.12 -23.82 31.29
CA ARG A 468 19.55 -23.44 32.61
C ARG A 468 18.60 -22.25 32.54
N SER A 469 17.33 -22.51 32.88
CA SER A 469 16.68 -22.11 34.15
C SER A 469 15.19 -21.84 33.94
N ARG A 470 14.35 -22.69 34.53
CA ARG A 470 13.54 -22.47 35.76
C ARG A 470 12.07 -22.22 35.35
N ASN A 471 11.16 -23.19 35.55
CA ASN A 471 10.45 -23.54 36.80
C ASN A 471 9.86 -22.29 37.45
N VAL A 472 8.56 -22.15 37.73
CA VAL A 472 7.61 -23.00 38.47
C VAL A 472 6.19 -22.45 38.11
N ILE A 473 5.25 -23.20 37.55
CA ILE A 473 4.30 -24.17 38.14
C ILE A 473 3.28 -23.53 39.12
N ASN A 474 2.04 -23.35 38.67
CA ASN A 474 0.81 -23.98 39.20
C ASN A 474 -0.41 -23.27 38.60
N THR A 475 -1.21 -23.90 37.73
CA THR A 475 -2.22 -24.94 38.03
C THR A 475 -3.28 -24.44 39.01
N LEU A 476 -4.51 -24.24 38.53
CA LEU A 476 -5.68 -24.97 39.01
C LEU A 476 -6.91 -24.75 38.11
N GLN A 477 -7.51 -25.89 37.80
CA GLN A 477 -8.72 -26.16 37.05
C GLN A 477 -9.97 -26.08 37.96
N LYS A 478 -11.14 -25.92 37.31
CA LYS A 478 -12.48 -26.45 37.70
C LYS A 478 -13.13 -25.78 38.92
N SER A 479 -14.45 -25.61 39.05
CA SER A 479 -15.63 -26.11 38.32
C SER A 479 -16.91 -25.49 38.92
N THR A 480 -17.90 -25.25 38.04
CA THR A 480 -19.37 -25.44 38.17
C THR A 480 -20.21 -24.69 39.24
N ILE A 481 -21.32 -24.12 38.74
CA ILE A 481 -22.75 -24.18 39.19
C ILE A 481 -23.39 -22.79 39.15
N GLY A 482 -24.57 -22.67 38.49
CA GLY A 482 -25.48 -21.55 38.71
C GLY A 482 -26.41 -21.22 37.54
N SER A 483 -27.46 -22.00 37.37
CA SER A 483 -28.63 -21.69 36.52
C SER A 483 -29.44 -20.51 37.06
N HIS A 484 -29.84 -19.56 36.20
CA HIS A 484 -31.14 -18.88 36.32
C HIS A 484 -31.59 -18.29 34.98
N GLN A 485 -32.82 -18.67 34.58
CA GLN A 485 -33.64 -18.04 33.56
C GLN A 485 -33.99 -16.59 33.93
N LYS A 486 -34.07 -15.69 32.93
CA LYS A 486 -35.30 -14.94 32.60
C LYS A 486 -35.11 -13.94 31.45
N SER A 487 -36.10 -13.97 30.56
CA SER A 487 -36.72 -12.85 29.82
C SER A 487 -35.87 -11.94 28.93
N SER A 488 -36.09 -12.06 27.61
CA SER A 488 -35.95 -10.95 26.67
C SER A 488 -37.26 -10.79 25.86
N GLN A 489 -38.06 -9.81 26.28
CA GLN A 489 -38.90 -8.97 25.41
C GLN A 489 -37.97 -8.36 24.34
N GLY A 490 -38.26 -8.31 23.04
CA GLY A 490 -39.47 -7.78 22.42
C GLY A 490 -39.33 -6.26 22.27
N PHE A 491 -38.84 -5.77 21.12
CA PHE A 491 -39.09 -4.39 20.64
C PHE A 491 -38.88 -4.31 19.12
N GLU A 492 -40.01 -4.32 18.41
CA GLU A 492 -40.21 -3.55 17.18
C GLU A 492 -40.14 -2.04 17.50
N LEU A 493 -39.70 -1.24 16.54
CA LEU A 493 -40.17 0.13 16.32
C LEU A 493 -39.65 0.60 14.95
N GLY A 494 -40.51 0.43 13.94
CA GLY A 494 -40.62 1.46 12.91
C GLY A 494 -41.44 2.61 13.48
N VAL A 495 -41.24 3.83 12.96
CA VAL A 495 -42.26 4.88 12.86
C VAL A 495 -41.71 5.99 11.94
N THR A 496 -42.47 6.17 10.84
CA THR A 496 -42.77 7.37 10.03
C THR A 496 -41.65 8.24 9.48
#